data_AF-A0A958UZM5-F1
#
_entry.id   AF-A0A958UZM5-F1
#
_cell.length_a   1.000
_cell.length_b   1.000
_cell.length_c   1.000
_cell.angle_alpha   90.00
_cell.angle_beta   90.00
_cell.angle_gamma   90.00
#
_symmetry.space_group_name_H-M   'P 1'
#
loop_
_entity.id
_entity.type
_entity.pdbx_description
1 polymer ?
#
loop_
_entity_poly.entity_id
_entity_poly.type
_entity_poly.pdbx_seq_one_letter_code
_entity_poly.pdbx_strand_id
1 'polypeptide(L)'
;MKRITGQPSLPPDNADKEYCKKELKRLKEELFELQNKFYADGRFGLLIILQGVDTAGKDGTTRHAFSSMNPLGVQVTSFKKPIGNELEHDFLWRVYPHIPAKRMIGVFNRSYYEDILVPHIQGSLDAAAIHHRCQLINELEDHLTRNNIHVLKFFLHISKEE
;
A
#
# COMPACT_ATOMS: atom_id res chain seq x y z
N MET A 1 11.25 -16.15 7.41
CA MET A 1 10.28 -15.59 6.42
C MET A 1 9.00 -16.41 6.51
N LYS A 2 7.86 -15.82 6.86
CA LYS A 2 6.58 -16.56 6.89
C LYS A 2 6.12 -16.79 5.45
N ARG A 3 5.87 -18.04 5.05
CA ARG A 3 5.31 -18.37 3.74
C ARG A 3 3.82 -18.06 3.74
N ILE A 4 3.32 -17.46 2.65
CA ILE A 4 1.89 -17.16 2.45
C ILE A 4 1.05 -18.44 2.37
N THR A 5 1.65 -19.56 1.95
CA THR A 5 0.99 -20.87 1.75
C THR A 5 0.30 -21.47 2.98
N GLY A 6 0.41 -20.87 4.16
CA GLY A 6 -0.30 -21.29 5.38
C GLY A 6 -1.17 -20.20 5.99
N GLN A 7 -1.40 -19.08 5.30
CA GLN A 7 -2.31 -18.03 5.73
C GLN A 7 -3.67 -18.22 5.06
N PRO A 8 -4.79 -18.14 5.78
CA PRO A 8 -6.11 -18.23 5.17
C PRO A 8 -6.34 -17.03 4.21
N SER A 9 -7.06 -17.28 3.12
CA SER A 9 -7.59 -16.24 2.21
C SER A 9 -9.03 -15.86 2.55
N LEU A 10 -9.74 -16.73 3.27
CA LEU A 10 -11.10 -16.52 3.74
C LEU A 10 -11.10 -15.86 5.14
N PRO A 11 -12.16 -15.12 5.48
CA PRO A 11 -12.35 -14.65 6.85
C PRO A 11 -12.47 -15.85 7.82
N PRO A 12 -12.21 -15.65 9.12
CA PRO A 12 -12.43 -16.67 10.14
C PRO A 12 -13.85 -17.24 10.10
N ASP A 13 -14.01 -18.53 10.40
CA ASP A 13 -15.31 -19.23 10.33
C ASP A 13 -16.41 -18.58 11.19
N ASN A 14 -16.02 -17.88 12.26
CA ASN A 14 -16.92 -17.16 13.16
C ASN A 14 -17.19 -15.70 12.73
N ALA A 15 -16.80 -15.30 11.53
CA ALA A 15 -17.03 -13.96 11.03
C ALA A 15 -18.52 -13.75 10.68
N ASP A 16 -19.21 -12.94 11.49
CA ASP A 16 -20.58 -12.53 11.22
C ASP A 16 -20.60 -11.27 10.33
N LYS A 17 -21.26 -11.38 9.17
CA LYS A 17 -21.26 -10.32 8.15
C LYS A 17 -21.92 -9.04 8.65
N GLU A 18 -23.03 -9.14 9.39
CA GLU A 18 -23.74 -7.97 9.90
C GLU A 18 -22.97 -7.27 11.02
N TYR A 19 -22.35 -8.04 11.91
CA TYR A 19 -21.41 -7.55 12.91
C TYR A 19 -20.22 -6.84 12.26
N CYS A 20 -19.55 -7.46 11.27
CA CYS A 20 -18.42 -6.85 10.58
C CYS A 20 -18.80 -5.54 9.88
N LYS A 21 -20.00 -5.43 9.30
CA LYS A 21 -20.49 -4.16 8.73
C LYS A 21 -20.68 -3.08 9.80
N LYS A 22 -21.23 -3.44 10.97
CA LYS A 22 -21.39 -2.51 12.10
C LYS A 22 -20.04 -2.03 12.62
N GLU A 23 -19.10 -2.94 12.84
CA GLU A 23 -17.74 -2.59 13.26
C GLU A 23 -17.01 -1.76 12.22
N LEU A 24 -17.15 -2.08 10.93
CA LEU A 24 -16.56 -1.28 9.86
C LEU A 24 -17.09 0.16 9.88
N LYS A 25 -18.39 0.36 10.14
CA LYS A 25 -18.96 1.71 10.29
C LYS A 25 -18.34 2.45 11.48
N ARG A 26 -18.26 1.80 12.65
CA ARG A 26 -17.64 2.37 13.85
C ARG A 26 -16.17 2.76 13.60
N LEU A 27 -15.41 1.86 12.99
CA LEU A 27 -14.00 2.09 12.65
C LEU A 27 -13.83 3.25 11.66
N LYS A 28 -14.75 3.43 10.71
CA LYS A 28 -14.71 4.57 9.77
C LYS A 28 -14.89 5.92 10.46
N GLU A 29 -15.80 5.99 11.43
CA GLU A 29 -16.04 7.19 12.24
C GLU A 29 -14.80 7.51 13.09
N GLU A 30 -14.24 6.49 13.76
CA GLU A 30 -13.00 6.63 14.51
C GLU A 30 -11.82 7.07 13.63
N LEU A 31 -11.71 6.49 12.44
CA LEU A 31 -10.64 6.80 11.48
C LEU A 31 -10.74 8.23 10.94
N PHE A 32 -11.94 8.76 10.76
CA PHE A 32 -12.15 10.17 10.38
C PHE A 32 -11.62 11.11 11.46
N GLU A 33 -11.98 10.87 12.73
CA GLU A 33 -11.52 11.69 13.86
C GLU A 33 -10.00 11.62 14.03
N LEU A 34 -9.42 10.43 13.90
CA LEU A 34 -7.96 10.23 13.95
C LEU A 34 -7.26 10.93 12.79
N GLN A 35 -7.81 10.88 11.58
CA GLN A 35 -7.24 11.54 10.41
C GLN A 35 -7.26 13.06 10.57
N ASN A 36 -8.32 13.65 11.13
CA ASN A 36 -8.38 15.08 11.43
C ASN A 36 -7.29 15.50 12.44
N LYS A 37 -7.11 14.70 13.51
CA LYS A 37 -6.03 14.94 14.50
C LYS A 37 -4.65 14.81 13.87
N PHE A 38 -4.45 13.79 13.04
CA PHE A 38 -3.19 13.56 12.31
C PHE A 38 -2.86 14.73 11.37
N TYR A 39 -3.86 15.23 10.65
CA TYR A 39 -3.71 16.37 9.75
C TYR A 39 -3.38 17.67 10.52
N ALA A 40 -4.03 17.89 11.67
CA ALA A 40 -3.76 19.05 12.52
C ALA A 40 -2.39 19.00 13.20
N ASP A 41 -1.94 17.81 13.62
CA ASP A 41 -0.63 17.59 14.24
C ASP A 41 0.53 17.90 13.27
N GLY A 42 0.47 17.33 12.06
CA GLY A 42 1.37 17.64 10.96
C GLY A 42 2.84 17.35 11.16
N ARG A 43 3.24 16.61 12.21
CA ARG A 43 4.63 16.18 12.42
C ARG A 43 5.02 14.95 11.59
N PHE A 44 4.03 14.14 11.21
CA PHE A 44 4.21 12.84 10.58
C PHE A 44 3.50 12.76 9.22
N GLY A 45 4.03 11.97 8.29
CA GLY A 45 3.33 11.47 7.10
C GLY A 45 2.99 10.00 7.26
N LEU A 46 1.98 9.52 6.55
CA LEU A 46 1.59 8.11 6.55
C LEU A 46 1.49 7.61 5.12
N LEU A 47 2.31 6.64 4.74
CA LEU A 47 2.24 5.95 3.47
C LEU A 47 1.61 4.57 3.67
N ILE A 48 0.48 4.33 3.03
CA ILE A 48 -0.20 3.04 2.99
C ILE A 48 0.05 2.42 1.62
N ILE A 49 0.57 1.20 1.59
CA ILE A 49 0.82 0.44 0.37
C ILE A 49 -0.15 -0.71 0.31
N LEU A 50 -0.94 -0.76 -0.77
CA LEU A 50 -1.85 -1.85 -1.08
C LEU A 50 -1.26 -2.66 -2.24
N GLN A 51 -0.91 -3.91 -1.93
CA GLN A 51 -0.52 -4.91 -2.90
C GLN A 51 -1.45 -6.13 -2.85
N GLY A 52 -1.45 -6.91 -3.92
CA GLY A 52 -2.32 -8.08 -4.08
C GLY A 52 -2.41 -8.48 -5.54
N VAL A 53 -2.89 -9.70 -5.82
CA VAL A 53 -3.09 -10.16 -7.20
C VAL A 53 -4.14 -9.30 -7.92
N ASP A 54 -4.18 -9.39 -9.25
CA ASP A 54 -5.24 -8.75 -10.03
C ASP A 54 -6.60 -9.22 -9.52
N THR A 55 -7.60 -8.33 -9.50
CA THR A 55 -8.94 -8.58 -8.94
C THR A 55 -9.03 -8.84 -7.42
N ALA A 56 -7.93 -8.77 -6.66
CA ALA A 56 -7.93 -8.91 -5.19
C ALA A 56 -8.65 -7.78 -4.40
N GLY A 57 -9.44 -6.95 -5.07
CA GLY A 57 -10.23 -5.91 -4.40
C GLY A 57 -9.46 -4.65 -3.99
N LYS A 58 -8.23 -4.42 -4.47
CA LYS A 58 -7.43 -3.22 -4.13
C LYS A 58 -8.19 -1.90 -4.35
N ASP A 59 -8.87 -1.78 -5.48
CA ASP A 59 -9.67 -0.60 -5.83
C ASP A 59 -10.88 -0.44 -4.89
N GLY A 60 -11.55 -1.55 -4.58
CA GLY A 60 -12.67 -1.60 -3.64
C GLY A 60 -12.23 -1.23 -2.23
N THR A 61 -11.15 -1.82 -1.72
CA THR A 61 -10.56 -1.49 -0.42
C THR A 61 -10.17 -0.03 -0.35
N THR A 62 -9.53 0.50 -1.39
CA THR A 62 -9.18 1.94 -1.44
C THR A 62 -10.43 2.80 -1.35
N ARG A 63 -11.43 2.53 -2.20
CA ARG A 63 -12.68 3.29 -2.22
C ARG A 63 -13.43 3.19 -0.91
N HIS A 64 -13.52 2.00 -0.31
CA HIS A 64 -14.33 1.79 0.89
C HIS A 64 -13.62 2.20 2.18
N ALA A 65 -12.31 2.00 2.31
CA ALA A 65 -11.58 2.32 3.53
C ALA A 65 -11.31 3.83 3.65
N PHE A 66 -11.01 4.50 2.53
CA PHE A 66 -10.61 5.90 2.57
C PHE A 66 -11.72 6.89 2.23
N SER A 67 -12.90 6.46 1.77
CA SER A 67 -14.02 7.38 1.50
C SER A 67 -14.58 8.09 2.74
N SER A 68 -14.28 7.59 3.94
CA SER A 68 -14.71 8.23 5.19
C SER A 68 -13.73 9.29 5.68
N MET A 69 -12.57 9.45 5.06
CA MET A 69 -11.58 10.45 5.47
C MET A 69 -11.79 11.80 4.77
N ASN A 70 -11.23 12.87 5.33
CA ASN A 70 -11.22 14.17 4.69
C ASN A 70 -10.33 14.13 3.43
N PRO A 71 -10.85 14.43 2.22
CA PRO A 71 -10.08 14.38 0.99
C PRO A 71 -8.91 15.39 0.96
N LEU A 72 -8.93 16.42 1.81
CA LEU A 72 -7.81 17.36 1.94
C LEU A 72 -6.57 16.75 2.62
N GLY A 73 -6.72 15.63 3.33
CA GLY A 73 -5.63 14.97 4.05
C GLY A 73 -5.20 13.63 3.47
N VAL A 74 -5.75 13.22 2.33
CA VAL A 74 -5.50 11.90 1.71
C VAL A 74 -5.22 12.06 0.22
N GLN A 75 -4.15 11.43 -0.26
CA GLN A 75 -3.85 11.29 -1.69
C GLN A 75 -3.76 9.83 -2.09
N VAL A 76 -4.32 9.48 -3.25
CA VAL A 76 -4.26 8.13 -3.80
C VAL A 76 -3.45 8.17 -5.10
N THR A 77 -2.47 7.28 -5.22
CA THR A 77 -1.66 7.10 -6.43
C THR A 77 -1.74 5.65 -6.87
N SER A 78 -2.20 5.43 -8.10
CA SER A 78 -2.25 4.10 -8.71
C SER A 78 -1.10 3.93 -9.70
N PHE A 79 -0.18 3.02 -9.41
CA PHE A 79 0.93 2.73 -10.31
C PHE A 79 0.50 1.75 -11.41
N LYS A 80 0.91 2.01 -12.65
CA LYS A 80 0.72 1.09 -13.79
C LYS A 80 2.09 0.69 -14.34
N LYS A 81 2.10 -0.11 -15.41
CA LYS A 81 3.33 -0.40 -16.16
C LYS A 81 4.05 0.92 -16.49
N PRO A 82 5.37 1.05 -16.22
CA PRO A 82 6.11 2.27 -16.52
C PRO A 82 6.12 2.54 -18.03
N ILE A 83 6.04 3.82 -18.42
CA ILE A 83 6.02 4.27 -19.82
C ILE A 83 6.90 5.51 -20.04
N GLY A 84 7.37 5.68 -21.29
CA GLY A 84 8.11 6.88 -21.70
C GLY A 84 9.28 7.17 -20.77
N ASN A 85 9.35 8.42 -20.28
CA ASN A 85 10.42 8.89 -19.39
C ASN A 85 10.58 8.06 -18.12
N GLU A 86 9.53 7.39 -17.62
CA GLU A 86 9.66 6.53 -16.43
C GLU A 86 10.64 5.37 -16.66
N LEU A 87 10.82 4.93 -17.91
CA LEU A 87 11.77 3.86 -18.28
C LEU A 87 13.21 4.35 -18.43
N GLU A 88 13.40 5.66 -18.61
CA GLU A 88 14.71 6.30 -18.77
C GLU A 88 15.36 6.67 -17.42
N HIS A 89 14.64 6.45 -16.32
CA HIS A 89 15.09 6.71 -14.95
C HIS A 89 15.15 5.42 -14.12
N ASP A 90 15.74 5.50 -12.92
CA ASP A 90 15.65 4.41 -11.96
C ASP A 90 14.20 4.17 -11.52
N PHE A 91 13.89 2.96 -11.06
CA PHE A 91 12.51 2.57 -10.76
C PHE A 91 11.88 3.34 -9.59
N LEU A 92 12.67 3.93 -8.70
CA LEU A 92 12.16 4.75 -7.59
C LEU A 92 11.93 6.21 -8.00
N TRP A 93 12.49 6.66 -9.11
CA TRP A 93 12.30 8.03 -9.61
C TRP A 93 10.82 8.40 -9.74
N ARG A 94 10.01 7.54 -10.35
CA ARG A 94 8.57 7.77 -10.52
C ARG A 94 7.78 7.71 -9.20
N VAL A 95 8.37 7.13 -8.16
CA VAL A 95 7.73 6.86 -6.87
C VAL A 95 7.89 8.06 -5.93
N TYR A 96 9.10 8.64 -5.89
CA TYR A 96 9.46 9.73 -5.00
C TYR A 96 8.49 10.93 -5.04
N PRO A 97 8.03 11.42 -6.22
CA PRO A 97 7.08 12.52 -6.31
C PRO A 97 5.72 12.26 -5.63
N HIS A 98 5.39 11.01 -5.37
CA HIS A 98 4.11 10.59 -4.79
C HIS A 98 4.20 10.24 -3.29
N ILE A 99 5.40 10.31 -2.70
CA ILE A 99 5.56 10.16 -1.25
C ILE A 99 4.77 11.27 -0.53
N PRO A 100 3.96 10.96 0.48
CA PRO A 100 3.12 11.95 1.14
C PRO A 100 3.95 12.97 1.92
N ALA A 101 3.51 14.23 1.86
CA ALA A 101 4.00 15.25 2.79
C ALA A 101 3.60 14.92 4.24
N LYS A 102 4.30 15.51 5.22
CA LYS A 102 3.84 15.48 6.61
C LYS A 102 2.43 16.07 6.71
N ARG A 103 1.58 15.48 7.56
CA ARG A 103 0.12 15.65 7.72
C ARG A 103 -0.74 14.88 6.73
N MET A 104 -0.15 14.34 5.66
CA MET A 104 -0.89 13.65 4.61
C MET A 104 -0.83 12.13 4.78
N ILE A 105 -1.92 11.47 4.41
CA ILE A 105 -1.98 10.04 4.18
C ILE A 105 -1.85 9.79 2.68
N GLY A 106 -0.76 9.16 2.25
CA GLY A 106 -0.58 8.67 0.88
C GLY A 106 -1.02 7.23 0.78
N VAL A 107 -1.80 6.89 -0.24
CA VAL A 107 -2.23 5.51 -0.53
C VAL A 107 -1.70 5.11 -1.90
N PHE A 108 -0.81 4.13 -1.91
CA PHE A 108 -0.29 3.50 -3.12
C PHE A 108 -1.11 2.27 -3.45
N ASN A 109 -1.85 2.33 -4.56
CA ASN A 109 -2.53 1.19 -5.15
C ASN A 109 -1.63 0.59 -6.24
N ARG A 110 -1.04 -0.56 -5.92
CA ARG A 110 0.29 -0.95 -6.44
C ARG A 110 1.36 0.05 -6.03
N SER A 111 2.63 -0.31 -6.18
CA SER A 111 3.75 0.47 -5.63
C SER A 111 5.07 0.07 -6.31
N TYR A 112 6.18 0.57 -5.78
CA TYR A 112 7.54 0.12 -6.10
C TYR A 112 7.79 -1.37 -5.87
N TYR A 113 6.89 -2.10 -5.21
CA TYR A 113 6.95 -3.56 -5.15
C TYR A 113 6.67 -4.23 -6.52
N GLU A 114 6.00 -3.57 -7.47
CA GLU A 114 5.81 -4.11 -8.83
C GLU A 114 7.15 -4.35 -9.53
N ASP A 115 8.16 -3.54 -9.21
CA ASP A 115 9.52 -3.59 -9.77
C ASP A 115 10.37 -4.76 -9.26
N ILE A 116 9.87 -5.53 -8.29
CA ILE A 116 10.46 -6.83 -7.92
C ILE A 116 9.52 -7.99 -8.23
N LEU A 117 8.19 -7.79 -8.15
CA LEU A 117 7.21 -8.83 -8.39
C LEU A 117 7.12 -9.22 -9.87
N VAL A 118 6.91 -8.23 -10.75
CA VAL A 118 6.74 -8.50 -12.19
C VAL A 118 8.03 -9.06 -12.81
N PRO A 119 9.21 -8.47 -12.57
CA PRO A 119 10.44 -9.00 -13.15
C PRO A 119 10.81 -10.39 -12.65
N HIS A 120 10.51 -10.72 -11.38
CA HIS A 120 10.74 -12.05 -10.84
C HIS A 120 9.85 -13.10 -11.54
N ILE A 121 8.57 -12.80 -11.78
CA ILE A 121 7.64 -13.70 -12.47
C ILE A 121 8.02 -13.87 -13.95
N GLN A 122 8.41 -12.79 -14.62
CA GLN A 122 8.75 -12.79 -16.04
C GLN A 122 10.17 -13.28 -16.33
N GLY A 123 11.03 -13.40 -15.30
CA GLY A 123 12.44 -13.73 -15.46
C GLY A 123 13.25 -12.64 -16.17
N SER A 124 12.77 -11.39 -16.16
CA SER A 124 13.44 -10.26 -16.84
C SER A 124 14.58 -9.65 -16.02
N LEU A 125 14.69 -9.98 -14.73
CA LEU A 125 15.82 -9.67 -13.86
C LEU A 125 16.32 -10.94 -13.19
N ASP A 126 17.64 -11.05 -13.05
CA ASP A 126 18.26 -12.14 -12.30
C ASP A 126 18.09 -11.98 -10.78
N ALA A 127 18.46 -13.02 -10.03
CA ALA A 127 18.31 -13.03 -8.58
C ALA A 127 19.13 -11.93 -7.88
N ALA A 128 20.29 -11.56 -8.43
CA ALA A 128 21.15 -10.52 -7.87
C ALA A 128 20.52 -9.13 -8.04
N ALA A 129 19.95 -8.84 -9.21
CA ALA A 129 19.22 -7.61 -9.50
C ALA A 129 17.94 -7.49 -8.66
N ILE A 130 17.19 -8.58 -8.49
CA ILE A 130 16.02 -8.60 -7.59
C ILE A 130 16.45 -8.33 -6.14
N HIS A 131 17.51 -8.99 -5.67
CA HIS A 131 18.02 -8.76 -4.32
C HIS A 131 18.48 -7.31 -4.12
N HIS A 132 19.17 -6.75 -5.10
CA HIS A 132 19.59 -5.35 -5.08
C HIS A 132 18.39 -4.39 -5.01
N ARG A 133 17.34 -4.60 -5.80
CA ARG A 133 16.10 -3.80 -5.72
C ARG A 133 15.41 -3.93 -4.36
N CYS A 134 15.40 -5.11 -3.76
CA CYS A 134 14.89 -5.30 -2.39
C CYS A 134 15.69 -4.46 -1.37
N GLN A 135 17.02 -4.37 -1.51
CA GLN A 135 17.85 -3.52 -0.65
C GLN A 135 17.48 -2.04 -0.81
N LEU A 136 17.37 -1.55 -2.05
CA LEU A 136 16.97 -0.17 -2.33
C LEU A 136 15.58 0.17 -1.77
N ILE A 137 14.64 -0.76 -1.85
CA ILE A 137 13.30 -0.61 -1.25
C ILE A 137 13.40 -0.49 0.27
N ASN A 138 14.19 -1.35 0.92
CA ASN A 138 14.39 -1.28 2.36
C ASN A 138 15.04 0.05 2.77
N GLU A 139 16.05 0.51 2.03
CA GLU A 139 16.72 1.79 2.25
C GLU A 139 15.77 2.97 2.09
N LEU A 140 14.91 2.96 1.08
CA LEU A 140 13.85 3.95 0.91
C LEU A 140 12.92 3.97 2.13
N GLU A 141 12.38 2.83 2.54
CA GLU A 141 11.42 2.75 3.67
C GLU A 141 12.05 3.17 5.00
N ASP A 142 13.32 2.81 5.22
CA ASP A 142 14.11 3.27 6.36
C ASP A 142 14.31 4.78 6.32
N HIS A 143 14.67 5.33 5.16
CA HIS A 143 14.82 6.76 4.96
C HIS A 143 13.51 7.51 5.25
N LEU A 144 12.37 7.02 4.74
CA LEU A 144 11.05 7.61 5.02
C LEU A 144 10.73 7.59 6.51
N THR A 145 10.94 6.46 7.17
CA THR A 145 10.67 6.29 8.61
C THR A 145 11.52 7.25 9.45
N ARG A 146 12.80 7.40 9.12
CA ARG A 146 13.72 8.35 9.78
C ARG A 146 13.33 9.82 9.57
N ASN A 147 12.48 10.10 8.57
CA ASN A 147 11.97 11.43 8.25
C ASN A 147 10.49 11.62 8.66
N ASN A 148 10.02 10.85 9.66
CA ASN A 148 8.66 10.87 10.20
C ASN A 148 7.57 10.50 9.18
N ILE A 149 7.90 9.70 8.17
CA ILE A 149 6.90 9.12 7.25
C ILE A 149 6.77 7.63 7.58
N HIS A 150 5.67 7.25 8.20
CA HIS A 150 5.40 5.87 8.56
C HIS A 150 4.89 5.09 7.35
N VAL A 151 5.39 3.87 7.15
CA VAL A 151 4.99 3.00 6.03
C VAL A 151 4.20 1.80 6.55
N LEU A 152 2.96 1.65 6.09
CA LEU A 152 2.11 0.48 6.36
C LEU A 152 1.88 -0.29 5.07
N LYS A 153 2.18 -1.59 5.09
CA LYS A 153 2.17 -2.46 3.90
C LYS A 153 1.12 -3.54 4.06
N PHE A 154 0.17 -3.58 3.15
CA PHE A 154 -0.92 -4.55 3.14
C PHE A 154 -0.85 -5.37 1.86
N PHE A 155 -0.80 -6.70 2.04
CA PHE A 155 -0.97 -7.65 0.95
C PHE A 155 -2.38 -8.26 1.06
N LEU A 156 -3.24 -7.95 0.09
CA LEU A 156 -4.57 -8.53 -0.04
C LEU A 156 -4.42 -9.94 -0.61
N HIS A 157 -4.45 -10.91 0.28
CA HIS A 157 -4.33 -12.33 -0.04
C HIS A 157 -5.69 -12.91 -0.39
N ILE A 158 -5.86 -13.29 -1.66
CA ILE A 158 -7.00 -14.09 -2.14
C ILE A 158 -6.52 -15.43 -2.67
N SER A 159 -7.38 -16.44 -2.63
CA SER A 159 -7.08 -17.74 -3.22
C SER A 159 -7.07 -17.65 -4.76
N LYS A 160 -6.65 -18.73 -5.43
CA LYS A 160 -6.76 -18.85 -6.89
C LYS A 160 -8.21 -19.14 -7.34
N GLU A 161 -9.02 -19.67 -6.43
CA GLU A 161 -10.40 -20.11 -6.70
C GLU A 161 -11.42 -18.97 -6.59
N GLU A 162 -11.07 -17.91 -5.84
CA GLU A 162 -11.74 -16.61 -5.84
C GLU A 162 -11.53 -15.83 -7.15
#